data_AF-A0AAE0YSA1-F1
#
_entry.id   AF-A0AAE0YSA1-F1
#
_cell.length_a   1.000
_cell.length_b   1.000
_cell.length_c   1.000
_cell.angle_alpha   90.00
_cell.angle_beta   90.00
_cell.angle_gamma   90.00
#
_symmetry.space_group_name_H-M   'P 1'
#
loop_
_entity.id
_entity.type
_entity.pdbx_description
1 polymer ?
#
loop_
_entity_poly.entity_id
_entity_poly.type
_entity_poly.pdbx_seq_one_letter_code
_entity_poly.pdbx_strand_id
1 'polypeptide(L)'
;MTDGTGSSIEHNSSTTEPPHLSVATTLPDQTGCGFHPGTGSSIEHKSPITEHLHLSVATTCELSDRSAAEPLLGSLALQEVTFTRVVKPRGRPRNKQLFTSRKRKKEGPKKFENLSLEKRQGLLLRAVRRPHVSLGTGLISSTELRDFSDFDDIILDSTLSLDVIQSYFSDNAWSTLSEGVASRRHAGIYKCEKCKELDDLTQKMIMCEQCLRWYHFSCAGYC
;
A
#
# COMPACT_ATOMS: atom_id res chain seq x y z
N MET A 1 39.33 45.97 51.52
CA MET A 1 38.01 46.62 51.65
C MET A 1 37.02 45.65 51.03
N THR A 2 36.59 44.63 51.79
CA THR A 2 35.32 44.62 52.59
C THR A 2 34.12 44.76 51.64
N ASP A 3 33.11 43.91 51.51
CA ASP A 3 32.53 42.75 52.20
C ASP A 3 31.72 42.01 51.08
N GLY A 4 31.27 40.75 51.13
CA GLY A 4 30.60 40.02 52.18
C GLY A 4 29.16 39.67 51.73
N THR A 5 28.87 38.37 51.70
CA THR A 5 27.61 37.70 52.11
C THR A 5 26.27 38.01 51.41
N GLY A 6 25.50 36.94 51.11
CA GLY A 6 24.05 37.06 50.96
C GLY A 6 23.36 35.90 50.24
N SER A 7 23.18 34.80 50.95
CA SER A 7 22.31 33.66 50.57
C SER A 7 20.85 34.02 50.83
N SER A 8 19.92 33.63 49.95
CA SER A 8 18.52 33.38 50.31
C SER A 8 17.94 32.26 49.46
N ILE A 9 17.66 31.16 50.15
CA ILE A 9 16.85 30.02 49.76
C ILE A 9 15.41 30.37 50.13
N GLU A 10 14.47 30.29 49.19
CA GLU A 10 13.05 30.21 49.54
C GLU A 10 12.42 28.96 48.93
N HIS A 11 11.94 28.13 49.85
CA HIS A 11 11.08 26.97 49.63
C HIS A 11 9.71 27.44 49.14
N ASN A 12 9.09 26.70 48.22
CA ASN A 12 7.65 26.52 48.28
C ASN A 12 7.26 25.14 47.75
N SER A 13 7.00 24.25 48.70
CA SER A 13 6.27 23.01 48.53
C SER A 13 4.78 23.33 48.63
N SER A 14 3.99 22.98 47.62
CA SER A 14 2.54 22.82 47.77
C SER A 14 2.08 21.58 47.03
N THR A 15 1.98 20.52 47.82
CA THR A 15 1.19 19.32 47.62
C THR A 15 -0.29 19.68 47.53
N THR A 16 -0.99 19.24 46.49
CA THR A 16 -2.43 19.03 46.58
C THR A 16 -2.80 17.83 45.72
N GLU A 17 -3.32 16.80 46.39
CA GLU A 17 -3.78 15.54 45.84
C GLU A 17 -5.03 15.69 44.94
N PRO A 18 -5.28 14.70 44.07
CA PRO A 18 -6.42 14.67 43.15
C PRO A 18 -7.73 14.20 43.83
N PRO A 19 -8.90 14.67 43.39
CA PRO A 19 -10.17 14.12 43.82
C PRO A 19 -10.47 12.77 43.12
N HIS A 20 -10.55 11.72 43.94
CA HIS A 20 -11.26 10.49 43.64
C HIS A 20 -12.77 10.76 43.52
N LEU A 21 -13.37 10.42 42.38
CA LEU A 21 -14.80 10.11 42.30
C LEU A 21 -15.01 8.84 41.47
N SER A 22 -15.27 7.76 42.20
CA SER A 22 -15.95 6.54 41.78
C SER A 22 -17.44 6.81 41.50
N VAL A 23 -18.06 6.04 40.57
CA VAL A 23 -19.31 5.24 40.77
C VAL A 23 -19.98 4.83 39.44
N ALA A 24 -20.45 3.58 39.42
CA ALA A 24 -21.48 2.90 38.57
C ALA A 24 -21.19 2.79 37.05
N THR A 25 -21.06 1.62 36.42
CA THR A 25 -21.85 0.37 36.44
C THR A 25 -23.36 0.56 36.26
N THR A 26 -23.81 0.67 35.00
CA THR A 26 -25.13 0.19 34.58
C THR A 26 -25.08 -0.25 33.11
N LEU A 27 -25.18 -1.56 32.89
CA LEU A 27 -25.63 -2.17 31.64
C LEU A 27 -27.12 -1.83 31.44
N PRO A 28 -27.57 -1.66 30.19
CA PRO A 28 -28.83 -2.28 29.83
C PRO A 28 -28.69 -3.31 28.73
N ASP A 29 -29.52 -4.32 28.94
CA ASP A 29 -29.76 -5.52 28.19
C ASP A 29 -30.42 -5.25 26.83
N GLN A 30 -30.33 -6.28 26.01
CA GLN A 30 -30.93 -6.52 24.71
C GLN A 30 -32.38 -6.04 24.56
N THR A 31 -32.77 -5.73 23.32
CA THR A 31 -33.95 -6.25 22.59
C THR A 31 -34.44 -5.18 21.59
N GLY A 32 -34.60 -5.53 20.31
CA GLY A 32 -35.38 -4.69 19.40
C GLY A 32 -35.05 -4.77 17.92
N CYS A 33 -35.31 -5.93 17.31
CA CYS A 33 -35.58 -6.02 15.88
C CYS A 33 -36.78 -5.12 15.50
N GLY A 34 -36.58 -4.22 14.53
CA GLY A 34 -37.62 -3.35 13.98
C GLY A 34 -37.34 -3.04 12.52
N PHE A 35 -37.88 -3.88 11.63
CA PHE A 35 -38.04 -3.59 10.21
C PHE A 35 -39.10 -2.51 10.03
N HIS A 36 -38.78 -1.44 9.29
CA HIS A 36 -39.76 -0.58 8.64
C HIS A 36 -39.33 -0.30 7.19
N PRO A 37 -40.18 -0.62 6.18
CA PRO A 37 -40.00 -0.16 4.82
C PRO A 37 -40.74 1.17 4.61
N GLY A 38 -40.10 2.14 3.96
CA GLY A 38 -40.72 3.33 3.40
C GLY A 38 -39.94 3.76 2.16
N THR A 39 -40.39 3.42 0.95
CA THR A 39 -41.30 4.20 0.07
C THR A 39 -40.79 5.60 -0.30
N GLY A 40 -40.35 5.73 -1.56
CA GLY A 40 -40.80 6.78 -2.46
C GLY A 40 -39.86 7.98 -2.69
N SER A 41 -39.33 8.08 -3.91
CA SER A 41 -39.52 9.19 -4.88
C SER A 41 -38.23 9.40 -5.69
N SER A 42 -38.13 8.85 -6.91
CA SER A 42 -38.45 9.52 -8.18
C SER A 42 -38.20 11.03 -8.21
N ILE A 43 -37.12 11.44 -8.89
CA ILE A 43 -37.12 12.60 -9.78
C ILE A 43 -36.28 12.26 -11.03
N GLU A 44 -36.99 12.04 -12.13
CA GLU A 44 -36.47 12.08 -13.50
C GLU A 44 -36.07 13.51 -13.87
N HIS A 45 -35.00 13.72 -14.64
CA HIS A 45 -34.95 14.81 -15.62
C HIS A 45 -33.96 14.51 -16.77
N LYS A 46 -34.53 13.97 -17.85
CA LYS A 46 -34.36 14.33 -19.28
C LYS A 46 -32.99 14.85 -19.79
N SER A 47 -32.38 14.08 -20.68
CA SER A 47 -31.60 14.55 -21.86
C SER A 47 -32.52 15.21 -22.91
N PRO A 48 -32.04 15.98 -23.92
CA PRO A 48 -31.53 15.38 -25.18
C PRO A 48 -30.41 16.19 -25.93
N ILE A 49 -29.45 15.53 -26.60
CA ILE A 49 -29.27 15.26 -28.06
C ILE A 49 -28.90 16.48 -28.95
N THR A 50 -27.74 16.39 -29.63
CA THR A 50 -27.45 16.66 -31.08
C THR A 50 -25.93 16.53 -31.29
N GLU A 51 -25.35 15.51 -31.96
CA GLU A 51 -25.32 15.10 -33.39
C GLU A 51 -24.50 15.99 -34.35
N HIS A 52 -23.77 15.28 -35.26
CA HIS A 52 -23.20 15.68 -36.57
C HIS A 52 -21.84 16.46 -36.55
N LEU A 53 -20.77 16.18 -37.31
CA LEU A 53 -20.43 15.40 -38.54
C LEU A 53 -18.91 15.03 -38.51
N HIS A 54 -18.49 13.82 -38.92
CA HIS A 54 -17.92 13.48 -40.25
C HIS A 54 -16.86 14.44 -40.83
N LEU A 55 -15.60 13.99 -40.95
CA LEU A 55 -14.90 13.88 -42.26
C LEU A 55 -13.51 13.21 -42.15
N SER A 56 -13.40 12.07 -42.85
CA SER A 56 -12.20 11.44 -43.40
C SER A 56 -11.58 12.27 -44.54
N VAL A 57 -10.25 12.29 -44.71
CA VAL A 57 -9.50 12.31 -46.00
C VAL A 57 -8.02 12.00 -45.65
N ALA A 58 -7.51 10.80 -45.96
CA ALA A 58 -6.89 10.33 -47.21
C ALA A 58 -5.37 10.53 -47.28
N THR A 59 -4.73 9.38 -47.42
CA THR A 59 -3.37 9.11 -47.90
C THR A 59 -3.19 9.66 -49.33
N THR A 60 -2.07 10.34 -49.58
CA THR A 60 -1.49 10.45 -50.92
C THR A 60 -0.01 10.13 -50.87
N CYS A 61 0.37 9.13 -51.67
CA CYS A 61 1.71 8.96 -52.18
C CYS A 61 1.89 9.92 -53.37
N GLU A 62 3.02 10.60 -53.45
CA GLU A 62 3.55 11.12 -54.71
C GLU A 62 5.07 10.92 -54.71
N LEU A 63 5.52 10.27 -55.78
CA LEU A 63 6.89 10.09 -56.22
C LEU A 63 7.46 11.41 -56.76
N SER A 64 8.78 11.61 -56.67
CA SER A 64 9.63 12.06 -57.80
C SER A 64 11.12 12.10 -57.42
N ASP A 65 11.87 11.19 -58.06
CA ASP A 65 13.08 11.44 -58.85
C ASP A 65 14.00 12.65 -58.55
N ARG A 66 15.25 12.39 -58.14
CA ARG A 66 16.45 12.53 -59.00
C ARG A 66 17.80 12.45 -58.25
N SER A 67 18.71 11.70 -58.89
CA SER A 67 20.12 12.00 -59.13
C SER A 67 21.19 11.77 -58.05
N ALA A 68 21.87 10.64 -58.22
CA ALA A 68 23.33 10.47 -58.31
C ALA A 68 24.25 11.15 -57.29
N ALA A 69 24.80 10.34 -56.38
CA ALA A 69 26.21 10.39 -56.01
C ALA A 69 26.63 9.02 -55.42
N GLU A 70 27.53 8.34 -56.12
CA GLU A 70 28.34 7.23 -55.62
C GLU A 70 29.19 7.69 -54.43
N PRO A 71 29.34 6.86 -53.40
CA PRO A 71 30.71 6.56 -52.99
C PRO A 71 30.92 5.08 -52.66
N LEU A 72 31.81 4.46 -53.45
CA LEU A 72 32.79 3.44 -53.09
C LEU A 72 32.73 2.97 -51.62
N LEU A 73 32.02 1.87 -51.36
CA LEU A 73 32.17 1.09 -50.13
C LEU A 73 32.90 -0.22 -50.43
N GLY A 74 33.98 -0.43 -49.69
CA GLY A 74 34.87 -1.57 -49.78
C GLY A 74 34.15 -2.91 -49.58
N SER A 75 34.60 -3.88 -50.38
CA SER A 75 34.24 -5.28 -50.30
C SER A 75 34.58 -5.85 -48.91
N LEU A 76 33.56 -5.98 -48.05
CA LEU A 76 33.62 -6.85 -46.89
C LEU A 76 32.95 -8.16 -47.27
N ALA A 77 33.77 -9.20 -47.36
CA ALA A 77 33.36 -10.57 -47.61
C ALA A 77 32.21 -10.96 -46.67
N LEU A 78 31.03 -11.20 -47.22
CA LEU A 78 29.95 -11.88 -46.52
C LEU A 78 30.43 -13.29 -46.19
N GLN A 79 30.82 -13.48 -44.93
CA GLN A 79 31.09 -14.79 -44.38
C GLN A 79 29.77 -15.55 -44.41
N GLU A 80 29.71 -16.57 -45.27
CA GLU A 80 28.56 -17.45 -45.42
C GLU A 80 28.35 -18.18 -44.09
N VAL A 81 27.40 -17.68 -43.29
CA VAL A 81 27.01 -18.31 -42.03
C VAL A 81 26.25 -19.57 -42.36
N THR A 82 26.97 -20.68 -42.55
CA THR A 82 26.36 -22.01 -42.61
C THR A 82 25.70 -22.29 -41.27
N PHE A 83 24.38 -22.08 -41.21
CA PHE A 83 23.54 -22.47 -40.09
C PHE A 83 23.47 -24.00 -40.06
N THR A 84 24.41 -24.64 -39.36
CA THR A 84 24.25 -26.05 -39.02
C THR A 84 23.09 -26.15 -38.05
N ARG A 85 21.93 -26.60 -38.53
CA ARG A 85 20.82 -26.95 -37.65
C ARG A 85 21.25 -28.15 -36.82
N VAL A 86 21.76 -27.89 -35.62
CA VAL A 86 21.92 -28.93 -34.60
C VAL A 86 20.54 -29.33 -34.12
N VAL A 87 19.95 -30.31 -34.80
CA VAL A 87 18.69 -30.93 -34.37
C VAL A 87 18.97 -31.65 -33.07
N LYS A 88 18.45 -31.12 -31.95
CA LYS A 88 18.52 -31.80 -30.66
C LYS A 88 17.80 -33.14 -30.80
N PRO A 89 18.42 -34.27 -30.39
CA PRO A 89 17.76 -35.57 -30.46
C PRO A 89 16.44 -35.51 -29.69
N ARG A 90 15.33 -35.83 -30.36
CA ARG A 90 14.03 -36.01 -29.71
C ARG A 90 14.01 -37.40 -29.09
N GLY A 91 14.11 -37.47 -27.77
CA GLY A 91 14.09 -38.71 -27.00
C GLY A 91 14.78 -38.55 -25.65
N ARG A 92 14.48 -39.46 -24.72
CA ARG A 92 15.12 -39.50 -23.39
C ARG A 92 16.59 -39.88 -23.55
N PRO A 93 17.57 -39.06 -23.10
CA PRO A 93 18.97 -39.45 -23.13
C PRO A 93 19.18 -40.72 -22.30
N ARG A 94 19.61 -41.81 -22.94
CA ARG A 94 20.03 -43.04 -22.26
C ARG A 94 21.44 -42.78 -21.76
N ASN A 95 21.61 -42.74 -20.44
CA ASN A 95 22.86 -42.50 -19.71
C ASN A 95 23.43 -41.07 -19.79
N LYS A 96 22.84 -40.15 -19.03
CA LYS A 96 23.57 -39.05 -18.40
C LYS A 96 23.26 -39.07 -16.91
N GLN A 97 24.32 -39.11 -16.10
CA GLN A 97 24.30 -39.01 -14.64
C GLN A 97 23.22 -38.00 -14.20
N LEU A 98 22.24 -38.51 -13.44
CA LEU A 98 21.14 -37.73 -12.90
C LEU A 98 21.69 -36.78 -11.84
N PHE A 99 22.26 -35.64 -12.25
CA PHE A 99 22.23 -34.45 -11.40
C PHE A 99 20.77 -34.00 -11.33
N THR A 100 19.98 -34.65 -10.46
CA THR A 100 18.70 -34.08 -10.05
C THR A 100 19.03 -32.84 -9.23
N SER A 101 19.16 -31.69 -9.88
CA SER A 101 18.96 -30.43 -9.18
C SER A 101 17.54 -30.52 -8.62
N ARG A 102 17.43 -30.76 -7.30
CA ARG A 102 16.15 -30.75 -6.61
C ARG A 102 15.54 -29.40 -6.93
N LYS A 103 14.51 -29.37 -7.78
CA LYS A 103 13.75 -28.14 -8.04
C LYS A 103 13.33 -27.62 -6.68
N ARG A 104 13.87 -26.48 -6.25
CA ARG A 104 13.43 -25.82 -5.02
C ARG A 104 11.93 -25.69 -5.16
N LYS A 105 11.18 -26.34 -4.26
CA LYS A 105 9.73 -26.13 -4.17
C LYS A 105 9.58 -24.63 -3.95
N LYS A 106 8.89 -23.93 -4.86
CA LYS A 106 8.53 -22.54 -4.63
C LYS A 106 7.69 -22.55 -3.37
N GLU A 107 8.20 -21.93 -2.31
CA GLU A 107 7.39 -21.71 -1.11
C GLU A 107 6.18 -20.88 -1.53
N GLY A 108 4.98 -21.35 -1.17
CA GLY A 108 3.76 -20.60 -1.41
C GLY A 108 3.75 -19.28 -0.61
N PRO A 109 2.76 -18.41 -0.88
CA PRO A 109 2.54 -17.23 -0.07
C PRO A 109 2.37 -17.62 1.41
N LYS A 110 3.11 -16.95 2.30
CA LYS A 110 2.97 -17.13 3.76
C LYS A 110 1.97 -16.09 4.27
N LYS A 111 1.12 -16.49 5.22
CA LYS A 111 0.30 -15.55 6.00
C LYS A 111 1.20 -14.53 6.71
N PHE A 112 0.67 -13.35 6.99
CA PHE A 112 1.39 -12.25 7.61
C PHE A 112 2.07 -12.67 8.93
N GLU A 113 1.35 -13.41 9.77
CA GLU A 113 1.84 -13.94 11.05
C GLU A 113 3.09 -14.83 10.89
N ASN A 114 3.20 -15.51 9.75
CA ASN A 114 4.28 -16.43 9.42
C ASN A 114 5.44 -15.75 8.66
N LEU A 115 5.40 -14.42 8.48
CA LEU A 115 6.48 -13.65 7.89
C LEU A 115 7.60 -13.40 8.92
N SER A 116 8.84 -13.29 8.44
CA SER A 116 9.97 -12.85 9.27
C SER A 116 9.69 -11.46 9.84
N LEU A 117 10.26 -11.17 11.02
CA LEU A 117 10.09 -9.89 11.70
C LEU A 117 10.43 -8.71 10.77
N GLU A 118 11.56 -8.79 10.08
CA GLU A 118 12.01 -7.78 9.11
C GLU A 118 10.98 -7.51 8.01
N LYS A 119 10.33 -8.56 7.48
CA LYS A 119 9.30 -8.40 6.45
C LYS A 119 8.03 -7.75 7.01
N ARG A 120 7.63 -8.13 8.25
CA ARG A 120 6.49 -7.51 8.94
C ARG A 120 6.75 -6.03 9.20
N GLN A 121 7.90 -5.70 9.78
CA GLN A 121 8.34 -4.32 10.00
C GLN A 121 8.37 -3.53 8.68
N GLY A 122 8.92 -4.10 7.60
CA GLY A 122 8.96 -3.45 6.30
C GLY A 122 7.58 -3.15 5.70
N LEU A 123 6.60 -4.04 5.91
CA LEU A 123 5.21 -3.79 5.50
C LEU A 123 4.56 -2.67 6.33
N LEU A 124 4.73 -2.69 7.66
CA LEU A 124 4.19 -1.68 8.55
C LEU A 124 4.82 -0.30 8.31
N LEU A 125 6.14 -0.22 8.13
CA LEU A 125 6.83 1.04 7.82
C LEU A 125 6.36 1.63 6.50
N ARG A 126 6.11 0.79 5.47
CA ARG A 126 5.58 1.25 4.18
C ARG A 126 4.17 1.81 4.29
N ALA A 127 3.37 1.28 5.22
CA ALA A 127 1.98 1.67 5.43
C ALA A 127 1.83 3.10 5.95
N VAL A 128 2.77 3.53 6.80
CA VAL A 128 2.68 4.80 7.53
C VAL A 128 3.54 5.90 6.92
N ARG A 129 4.61 5.53 6.20
CA ARG A 129 5.60 6.47 5.69
C ARG A 129 5.32 6.89 4.25
N ARG A 130 5.62 8.14 3.91
CA ARG A 130 5.59 8.64 2.54
C ARG A 130 6.54 7.83 1.63
N PRO A 131 6.13 7.50 0.39
CA PRO A 131 6.89 6.59 -0.48
C PRO A 131 8.25 7.13 -0.95
N HIS A 132 8.44 8.46 -0.97
CA HIS A 132 9.65 9.12 -1.46
C HIS A 132 10.68 9.46 -0.38
N VAL A 133 10.38 9.15 0.88
CA VAL A 133 11.33 9.34 1.97
C VAL A 133 12.26 8.13 2.03
N SER A 134 13.55 8.33 1.78
CA SER A 134 14.56 7.29 1.92
C SER A 134 14.66 6.87 3.38
N LEU A 135 14.86 5.56 3.65
CA LEU A 135 15.30 5.12 4.98
C LEU A 135 16.74 5.64 5.15
N GLY A 136 16.88 6.82 5.74
CA GLY A 136 18.16 7.22 6.32
C GLY A 136 18.50 6.32 7.51
N THR A 137 19.70 6.47 8.05
CA THR A 137 20.09 5.85 9.32
C THR A 137 19.42 6.50 10.54
N GLY A 138 18.63 7.56 10.34
CA GLY A 138 17.94 8.31 11.38
C GLY A 138 16.53 7.80 11.69
N LEU A 139 15.97 8.27 12.80
CA LEU A 139 14.58 8.04 13.19
C LEU A 139 13.63 8.81 12.27
N ILE A 140 12.49 8.19 11.98
CA ILE A 140 11.40 8.78 11.21
C ILE A 140 10.76 9.90 12.02
N SER A 141 10.68 11.08 11.41
CA SER A 141 10.05 12.28 11.97
C SER A 141 8.59 12.44 11.53
N SER A 142 7.82 13.29 12.21
CA SER A 142 6.38 13.47 11.91
C SER A 142 6.13 13.99 10.49
N THR A 143 7.08 14.69 9.87
CA THR A 143 6.95 15.23 8.49
C THR A 143 7.10 14.15 7.41
N GLU A 144 7.67 13.01 7.76
CA GLU A 144 7.88 11.86 6.87
C GLU A 144 6.71 10.87 6.90
N LEU A 145 5.79 11.05 7.85
CA LEU A 145 4.54 10.31 7.93
C LEU A 145 3.60 10.74 6.80
N ARG A 146 2.80 9.79 6.33
CA ARG A 146 1.64 10.10 5.50
C ARG A 146 0.60 10.84 6.34
N ASP A 147 -0.32 11.49 5.66
CA ASP A 147 -1.50 12.04 6.30
C ASP A 147 -2.36 10.90 6.84
N PHE A 148 -3.06 11.11 7.95
CA PHE A 148 -3.74 10.03 8.67
C PHE A 148 -4.77 9.30 7.82
N SER A 149 -5.53 10.04 7.00
CA SER A 149 -6.49 9.51 6.04
C SER A 149 -5.87 8.56 5.01
N ASP A 150 -4.56 8.67 4.79
CA ASP A 150 -3.81 7.95 3.76
C ASP A 150 -2.89 6.85 4.31
N PHE A 151 -2.96 6.55 5.59
CA PHE A 151 -2.36 5.31 6.10
C PHE A 151 -2.93 4.09 5.38
N ASP A 152 -2.08 3.11 5.13
CA ASP A 152 -2.51 1.84 4.55
C ASP A 152 -3.23 1.00 5.64
N ASP A 153 -4.30 0.30 5.27
CA ASP A 153 -5.22 -0.30 6.25
C ASP A 153 -4.61 -1.42 7.08
N ILE A 154 -3.47 -1.96 6.66
CA ILE A 154 -2.69 -2.95 7.41
C ILE A 154 -2.45 -2.52 8.85
N ILE A 155 -2.23 -1.23 9.14
CA ILE A 155 -1.98 -0.75 10.51
C ILE A 155 -3.25 -0.68 11.37
N LEU A 156 -4.43 -0.81 10.76
CA LEU A 156 -5.71 -0.77 11.47
C LEU A 156 -6.10 -2.11 12.06
N ASP A 157 -5.47 -3.20 11.61
CA ASP A 157 -5.73 -4.53 12.13
C ASP A 157 -5.40 -4.63 13.63
N SER A 158 -6.39 -5.03 14.44
CA SER A 158 -6.30 -5.06 15.89
C SER A 158 -5.43 -6.20 16.43
N THR A 159 -5.15 -7.22 15.61
CA THR A 159 -4.26 -8.34 15.98
C THR A 159 -2.78 -7.96 15.89
N LEU A 160 -2.46 -6.82 15.28
CA LEU A 160 -1.09 -6.34 15.12
C LEU A 160 -0.67 -5.43 16.28
N SER A 161 0.46 -5.78 16.91
CA SER A 161 1.23 -4.84 17.73
C SER A 161 2.11 -3.98 16.82
N LEU A 162 1.94 -2.66 16.90
CA LEU A 162 2.78 -1.69 16.20
C LEU A 162 4.12 -1.45 16.92
N ASP A 163 4.26 -1.90 18.17
CA ASP A 163 5.48 -1.66 18.98
C ASP A 163 6.74 -2.20 18.30
N VAL A 164 6.59 -3.21 17.45
CA VAL A 164 7.68 -3.78 16.63
C VAL A 164 8.33 -2.78 15.67
N ILE A 165 7.65 -1.66 15.36
CA ILE A 165 8.21 -0.58 14.55
C ILE A 165 8.47 0.71 15.35
N GLN A 166 8.17 0.77 16.66
CA GLN A 166 8.32 1.97 17.46
C GLN A 166 9.75 2.54 17.42
N SER A 167 10.76 1.67 17.46
CA SER A 167 12.19 2.05 17.44
C SER A 167 12.64 2.77 16.17
N TYR A 168 11.80 2.80 15.12
CA TYR A 168 12.09 3.52 13.88
C TYR A 168 11.58 4.96 13.89
N PHE A 169 10.82 5.38 14.90
CA PHE A 169 10.20 6.70 14.97
C PHE A 169 10.82 7.55 16.08
N SER A 170 10.81 8.86 15.89
CA SER A 170 10.97 9.79 17.02
C SER A 170 9.73 9.76 17.90
N ASP A 171 9.86 10.13 19.18
CA ASP A 171 8.73 10.10 20.13
C ASP A 171 7.53 10.91 19.61
N ASN A 172 7.77 12.08 19.03
CA ASN A 172 6.72 12.91 18.44
C ASN A 172 6.04 12.20 17.26
N ALA A 173 6.81 11.58 16.36
CA ALA A 173 6.26 10.86 15.22
C ALA A 173 5.48 9.62 15.67
N TRP A 174 5.94 8.94 16.72
CA TRP A 174 5.25 7.78 17.28
C TRP A 174 3.91 8.16 17.91
N SER A 175 3.85 9.24 18.69
CA SER A 175 2.60 9.76 19.24
C SER A 175 1.62 10.15 18.13
N THR A 176 2.12 10.88 17.13
CA THR A 176 1.35 11.30 15.94
C THR A 176 0.77 10.09 15.20
N LEU A 177 1.58 9.05 14.98
CA LEU A 177 1.13 7.80 14.36
C LEU A 177 0.07 7.11 15.21
N SER A 178 0.32 6.95 16.51
CA SER A 178 -0.56 6.22 17.44
C SER A 178 -1.95 6.87 17.51
N GLU A 179 -2.01 8.19 17.59
CA GLU A 179 -3.27 8.95 17.54
C GLU A 179 -4.01 8.76 16.22
N GLY A 180 -3.30 8.87 15.09
CA GLY A 180 -3.88 8.68 13.76
C GLY A 180 -4.42 7.26 13.55
N VAL A 181 -3.70 6.24 14.01
CA VAL A 181 -4.15 4.84 13.98
C VAL A 181 -5.40 4.66 14.83
N ALA A 182 -5.40 5.16 16.07
CA ALA A 182 -6.52 5.03 16.99
C ALA A 182 -7.79 5.69 16.43
N SER A 183 -7.66 6.90 15.87
CA SER A 183 -8.75 7.63 15.23
C SER A 183 -9.36 6.85 14.06
N ARG A 184 -8.52 6.29 13.17
CA ARG A 184 -9.00 5.49 12.04
C ARG A 184 -9.60 4.14 12.43
N ARG A 185 -9.04 3.46 13.43
CA ARG A 185 -9.63 2.24 13.99
C ARG A 185 -11.02 2.50 14.56
N HIS A 186 -11.20 3.64 15.23
CA HIS A 186 -12.51 4.03 15.76
C HIS A 186 -13.53 4.34 14.65
N ALA A 187 -13.10 4.97 13.56
CA ALA A 187 -13.97 5.23 12.41
C ALA A 187 -14.41 3.95 11.68
N GLY A 188 -13.59 2.89 11.70
CA GLY A 188 -13.92 1.60 11.07
C GLY A 188 -13.98 1.64 9.54
N ILE A 189 -13.38 2.67 8.91
CA ILE A 189 -13.42 2.87 7.46
C ILE A 189 -12.17 2.25 6.82
N TYR A 190 -12.40 1.24 5.98
CA TYR A 190 -11.40 0.57 5.16
C TYR A 190 -11.44 1.08 3.72
N LYS A 191 -10.36 0.87 2.98
CA LYS A 191 -10.16 1.27 1.59
C LYS A 191 -9.76 0.07 0.77
N CYS A 192 -10.45 -0.17 -0.33
CA CYS A 192 -10.08 -1.24 -1.24
C CYS A 192 -8.72 -0.95 -1.88
N GLU A 193 -7.75 -1.84 -1.72
CA GLU A 193 -6.40 -1.63 -2.25
C GLU A 193 -6.35 -1.59 -3.79
N LYS A 194 -7.31 -2.23 -4.47
CA LYS A 194 -7.38 -2.26 -5.93
C LYS A 194 -7.99 -1.00 -6.55
N CYS A 195 -9.24 -0.65 -6.21
CA CYS A 195 -9.92 0.52 -6.77
C CYS A 195 -9.70 1.82 -5.97
N LYS A 196 -9.12 1.75 -4.77
CA LYS A 196 -8.86 2.88 -3.85
C LYS A 196 -10.11 3.58 -3.30
N GLU A 197 -11.29 3.01 -3.51
CA GLU A 197 -12.54 3.49 -2.92
C GLU A 197 -12.66 3.05 -1.46
N LEU A 198 -13.29 3.90 -0.65
CA LEU A 198 -13.63 3.59 0.74
C LEU A 198 -14.79 2.59 0.78
N ASP A 199 -14.84 1.81 1.86
CA ASP A 199 -15.96 0.92 2.14
C ASP A 199 -17.23 1.75 2.38
N ASP A 200 -18.21 1.59 1.50
CA ASP A 200 -19.54 2.19 1.60
C ASP A 200 -20.59 1.18 2.11
N LEU A 201 -20.14 -0.01 2.53
CA LEU A 201 -20.96 -1.14 2.99
C LEU A 201 -21.90 -1.73 1.92
N THR A 202 -21.82 -1.27 0.67
CA THR A 202 -22.64 -1.80 -0.43
C THR A 202 -22.10 -3.11 -0.99
N GLN A 203 -20.77 -3.27 -0.96
CA GLN A 203 -20.07 -4.46 -1.42
C GLN A 203 -19.36 -5.16 -0.26
N LYS A 204 -19.40 -6.48 -0.24
CA LYS A 204 -18.59 -7.25 0.73
C LYS A 204 -17.10 -7.04 0.45
N MET A 205 -16.33 -6.87 1.52
CA MET A 205 -14.87 -6.81 1.45
C MET A 205 -14.24 -8.03 2.11
N ILE A 206 -13.04 -8.39 1.62
CA ILE A 206 -12.19 -9.44 2.17
C ILE A 206 -10.80 -8.88 2.43
N MET A 207 -10.22 -9.26 3.56
CA MET A 207 -8.84 -8.95 3.90
C MET A 207 -7.90 -10.05 3.40
N CYS A 208 -6.80 -9.67 2.77
CA CYS A 208 -5.76 -10.62 2.36
C CYS A 208 -4.91 -11.05 3.57
N GLU A 209 -4.84 -12.34 3.88
CA GLU A 209 -4.06 -12.84 5.03
C GLU A 209 -2.53 -12.63 4.90
N GLN A 210 -2.00 -12.33 3.71
CA GLN A 210 -0.57 -12.11 3.50
C GLN A 210 -0.16 -10.65 3.72
N CYS A 211 -0.94 -9.70 3.21
CA CYS A 211 -0.60 -8.28 3.25
C CYS A 211 -1.55 -7.45 4.12
N LEU A 212 -2.61 -8.06 4.66
CA LEU A 212 -3.64 -7.46 5.52
C LEU A 212 -4.33 -6.24 4.90
N ARG A 213 -4.36 -6.18 3.57
CA ARG A 213 -5.09 -5.16 2.83
C ARG A 213 -6.48 -5.64 2.47
N TRP A 214 -7.41 -4.70 2.42
CA TRP A 214 -8.80 -4.94 2.12
C TRP A 214 -9.08 -4.82 0.62
N TYR A 215 -10.00 -5.66 0.13
CA TYR A 215 -10.43 -5.68 -1.25
C TYR A 215 -11.93 -5.92 -1.31
N HIS A 216 -12.65 -5.23 -2.18
CA HIS A 216 -14.00 -5.66 -2.57
C HIS A 216 -13.95 -7.09 -3.15
N PHE A 217 -14.99 -7.89 -2.93
CA PHE A 217 -15.10 -9.24 -3.50
C PHE A 217 -14.90 -9.22 -5.02
N SER A 218 -15.58 -8.27 -5.69
CA SER A 218 -15.45 -8.00 -7.13
C SER A 218 -14.00 -7.68 -7.54
N CYS A 219 -13.29 -6.89 -6.74
CA CYS A 219 -11.89 -6.54 -6.95
C CYS A 219 -10.95 -7.73 -6.77
N ALA A 220 -11.24 -8.61 -5.81
CA ALA A 220 -10.50 -9.84 -5.54
C ALA A 220 -10.82 -10.99 -6.51
N GLY A 221 -11.80 -10.81 -7.41
CA GLY A 221 -12.19 -11.82 -8.39
C GLY A 221 -13.18 -12.86 -7.87
N TYR A 222 -13.85 -12.59 -6.75
CA TYR A 222 -15.03 -13.32 -6.33
C TYR A 222 -16.24 -12.75 -7.08
N CYS A 223 -16.84 -13.56 -7.94
CA CYS A 223 -18.09 -13.29 -8.64
C CYS A 223 -19.23 -14.16 -8.09
#